data_AF-A0A212KHW8-F1
#
_entry.id   AF-A0A212KHW8-F1
#
_cell.length_a   1.000
_cell.length_b   1.000
_cell.length_c   1.000
_cell.angle_alpha   90.00
_cell.angle_beta   90.00
_cell.angle_gamma   90.00
#
_symmetry.space_group_name_H-M   'P 1'
#
loop_
_entity.id
_entity.type
_entity.pdbx_description
1 polymer ?
#
loop_
_entity_poly.entity_id
_entity_poly.type
_entity_poly.pdbx_seq_one_letter_code
_entity_poly.pdbx_strand_id
1 'polypeptide(L)'
;MMSTTTQPWYIPTLFKAGTTFTLAAPIIVGLKYHDTSTAWIAALCGAFVTIVSRFDDLTKVSLGPLKAEMREAINEANATIEQLREVATTITDATLTDLSAGMFWGGLSTKSRLDYHPKMIASLQKIGASQEQIDRAEAGWRNAIGILYLNHITKAAEAAAPNASAFTPARGELRNAFKDSVAPAPSALEQVLSSHSLTSPEIKQWLDDYHHFLATKEIRRYDEFAKD
;
A
#
# COMPACT_ATOMS: atom_id res chain seq x y z
N MET A 1 -9.00 -24.31 39.27
CA MET A 1 -7.69 -23.61 39.30
C MET A 1 -6.82 -24.28 40.35
N MET A 2 -5.94 -25.18 39.94
CA MET A 2 -4.95 -25.81 40.83
C MET A 2 -3.69 -24.94 40.80
N SER A 3 -3.36 -24.32 41.93
CA SER A 3 -2.09 -23.61 42.11
C SER A 3 -0.98 -24.65 42.31
N THR A 4 -0.15 -24.86 41.30
CA THR A 4 1.12 -25.58 41.45
C THR A 4 2.10 -24.69 42.21
N THR A 5 2.07 -24.80 43.54
CA THR A 5 3.16 -24.31 44.41
C THR A 5 4.42 -25.10 44.12
N THR A 6 5.27 -24.56 43.24
CA THR A 6 6.64 -25.04 43.02
C THR A 6 7.45 -24.79 44.29
N GLN A 7 7.87 -25.88 44.96
CA GLN A 7 8.66 -25.77 46.18
C GLN A 7 10.04 -25.16 45.88
N PRO A 8 10.45 -24.08 46.56
CA PRO A 8 11.67 -23.31 46.25
C PRO A 8 13.00 -24.05 46.55
N TRP A 9 12.94 -25.23 47.15
CA TRP A 9 14.12 -25.98 47.60
C TRP A 9 14.75 -26.91 46.54
N TYR A 10 14.10 -27.10 45.39
CA TYR A 10 14.57 -28.03 44.33
C TYR A 10 15.58 -27.42 43.35
N ILE A 11 15.59 -26.10 43.19
CA ILE A 11 16.45 -25.40 42.23
C ILE A 11 17.95 -25.48 42.60
N PRO A 12 18.38 -25.33 43.88
CA PRO A 12 19.79 -25.38 44.24
C PRO A 12 20.40 -26.78 44.10
N THR A 13 19.60 -27.83 44.28
CA THR A 13 20.07 -29.22 44.24
C THR A 13 20.27 -29.72 42.82
N LEU A 14 19.35 -29.38 41.91
CA LEU A 14 19.49 -29.69 40.47
C LEU A 14 20.67 -28.96 39.83
N PHE A 15 20.92 -27.69 40.19
CA PHE A 15 22.07 -26.93 39.68
C PHE A 15 23.41 -27.51 40.14
N LYS A 16 23.51 -27.89 41.42
CA LYS A 16 24.70 -28.57 41.96
C LYS A 16 24.91 -29.91 41.25
N ALA A 17 23.86 -30.71 41.09
CA ALA A 17 23.94 -31.98 40.37
C ALA A 17 24.37 -31.81 38.90
N GLY A 18 23.81 -30.82 38.19
CA GLY A 18 24.18 -30.51 36.80
C GLY A 18 25.62 -30.04 36.66
N THR A 19 26.09 -29.16 37.55
CA THR A 19 27.48 -28.65 37.51
C THR A 19 28.48 -29.76 37.85
N THR A 20 28.18 -30.57 38.87
CA THR A 20 28.99 -31.74 39.22
C THR A 20 29.01 -32.76 38.08
N PHE A 21 27.87 -33.02 37.42
CA PHE A 21 27.80 -33.92 36.26
C PHE A 21 28.62 -33.39 35.08
N THR A 22 28.51 -32.11 34.76
CA THR A 22 29.23 -31.47 33.64
C THR A 22 30.75 -31.50 33.82
N LEU A 23 31.23 -31.40 35.06
CA LEU A 23 32.66 -31.48 35.37
C LEU A 23 33.15 -32.94 35.49
N ALA A 24 32.37 -33.82 36.13
CA ALA A 24 32.82 -35.18 36.42
C ALA A 24 32.65 -36.15 35.24
N ALA A 25 31.57 -36.04 34.46
CA ALA A 25 31.27 -36.99 33.39
C ALA A 25 32.34 -37.00 32.27
N PRO A 26 32.85 -35.86 31.77
CA PRO A 26 33.88 -35.86 30.72
C PRO A 26 35.22 -36.45 31.20
N ILE A 27 35.58 -36.22 32.47
CA ILE A 27 36.79 -36.74 33.09
C ILE A 27 36.70 -38.27 33.23
N ILE A 28 35.57 -38.79 33.71
CA ILE A 28 35.35 -40.23 33.87
C ILE A 28 35.31 -40.94 32.51
N VAL A 29 34.61 -40.36 31.52
CA VAL A 29 34.52 -40.92 30.17
C VAL A 29 35.88 -40.90 29.46
N GLY A 30 36.61 -39.79 29.57
CA GLY A 30 37.94 -39.64 28.96
C GLY A 30 38.98 -40.63 29.52
N LEU A 31 38.96 -40.87 30.84
CA LEU A 31 39.86 -41.83 31.48
C LEU A 31 39.52 -43.29 31.17
N LYS A 32 38.23 -43.62 31.01
CA LYS A 32 37.79 -45.01 30.87
C LYS A 32 37.74 -45.52 29.43
N TYR A 33 37.41 -44.65 28.48
CA TYR A 33 37.19 -45.04 27.08
C TYR A 33 38.29 -44.56 26.12
N HIS A 34 39.22 -43.70 26.57
CA HIS A 34 40.26 -43.07 25.73
C HIS A 34 39.73 -42.43 24.43
N ASP A 35 38.42 -42.19 24.35
CA ASP A 35 37.76 -41.60 23.20
C ASP A 35 37.34 -40.17 23.50
N THR A 36 38.17 -39.25 23.01
CA THR A 36 37.99 -37.79 23.13
C THR A 36 36.67 -37.32 22.52
N SER A 37 36.12 -38.06 21.55
CA SER A 37 34.88 -37.73 20.86
C SER A 37 33.66 -37.90 21.77
N THR A 38 33.68 -38.90 22.65
CA THR A 38 32.55 -39.15 23.56
C THR A 38 32.60 -38.22 24.78
N ALA A 39 33.80 -37.80 25.20
CA ALA A 39 33.99 -36.88 26.32
C ALA A 39 33.45 -35.46 26.05
N TRP A 40 33.64 -34.92 24.84
CA TRP A 40 33.15 -33.57 24.51
C TRP A 40 31.62 -33.52 24.36
N ILE A 41 30.99 -34.60 23.87
CA ILE A 41 29.53 -34.73 23.79
C ILE A 41 28.94 -34.73 25.19
N ALA A 42 29.53 -35.47 26.14
CA ALA A 42 29.09 -35.48 27.54
C ALA A 42 29.21 -34.08 28.18
N ALA A 43 30.28 -33.35 27.87
CA ALA A 43 30.48 -31.98 28.35
C ALA A 43 29.42 -31.01 27.78
N LEU A 44 29.09 -31.13 26.48
CA LEU A 44 28.03 -30.36 25.85
C LEU A 44 26.67 -30.63 26.47
N CYS A 45 26.33 -31.91 26.71
CA CYS A 45 25.06 -32.28 27.33
C CYS A 45 24.95 -31.70 28.75
N GLY A 46 26.02 -31.74 29.53
CA GLY A 46 26.07 -31.12 30.86
C GLY A 46 25.93 -29.58 30.81
N ALA A 47 26.65 -28.93 29.88
CA ALA A 47 26.56 -27.49 29.68
C ALA A 47 25.14 -27.06 29.27
N PHE A 48 24.50 -27.81 28.37
CA PHE A 48 23.13 -27.58 27.93
C PHE A 48 22.13 -27.67 29.09
N VAL A 49 22.21 -28.74 29.90
CA VAL A 49 21.35 -28.90 31.09
C VAL A 49 21.56 -27.74 32.08
N THR A 50 22.80 -27.29 32.25
CA THR A 50 23.13 -26.15 33.13
C THR A 50 22.51 -24.85 32.61
N ILE A 51 22.57 -24.59 31.30
CA ILE A 51 21.96 -23.41 30.67
C ILE A 51 20.44 -23.44 30.81
N VAL A 52 19.79 -24.58 30.51
CA VAL A 52 18.33 -24.73 30.62
C VAL A 52 17.86 -24.56 32.07
N SER A 53 18.63 -25.03 33.06
CA SER A 53 18.29 -24.85 34.48
C SER A 53 18.27 -23.40 34.96
N ARG A 54 18.94 -22.50 34.22
CA ARG A 54 19.03 -21.05 34.50
C ARG A 54 18.22 -20.21 33.53
N PHE A 55 17.45 -20.83 32.63
CA PHE A 55 16.71 -20.12 31.59
C PHE A 55 15.61 -19.20 32.17
N ASP A 56 15.00 -19.57 33.30
CA ASP A 56 14.03 -18.73 34.02
C ASP A 56 14.64 -17.48 34.68
N ASP A 57 15.94 -17.53 35.04
CA ASP A 57 16.67 -16.37 35.57
C ASP A 57 17.15 -15.47 34.42
N LEU A 58 17.63 -16.07 33.32
CA LEU A 58 18.06 -15.36 32.12
C LEU A 58 16.89 -14.65 31.43
N THR A 59 15.70 -15.25 31.42
CA THR A 59 14.48 -14.62 30.90
C THR A 59 14.07 -13.43 31.77
N LYS A 60 14.16 -13.49 33.10
CA LYS A 60 13.82 -12.32 33.96
C LYS A 60 14.75 -11.13 33.79
N VAL A 61 16.04 -11.36 33.51
CA VAL A 61 17.03 -10.30 33.30
C VAL A 61 17.04 -9.81 31.84
N SER A 62 16.76 -10.67 30.85
CA SER A 62 16.73 -10.28 29.44
C SER A 62 15.39 -9.69 28.98
N LEU A 63 14.26 -10.03 29.61
CA LEU A 63 12.92 -9.54 29.20
C LEU A 63 12.70 -8.04 29.39
N GLY A 64 13.54 -7.32 30.15
CA GLY A 64 13.46 -5.87 30.28
C GLY A 64 14.19 -5.16 29.13
N PRO A 65 15.53 -5.27 29.05
CA PRO A 65 16.33 -4.62 28.01
C PRO A 65 16.02 -5.14 26.60
N LEU A 66 15.90 -6.47 26.40
CA LEU A 66 15.61 -7.05 25.09
C LEU A 66 14.22 -6.64 24.58
N LYS A 67 13.23 -6.51 25.48
CA LYS A 67 11.88 -6.06 25.10
C LYS A 67 11.86 -4.57 24.77
N ALA A 68 12.71 -3.76 25.42
CA ALA A 68 12.89 -2.36 25.07
C ALA A 68 13.55 -2.23 23.69
N GLU A 69 14.65 -2.96 23.45
CA GLU A 69 15.36 -2.99 22.17
C GLU A 69 14.47 -3.51 21.03
N MET A 70 13.70 -4.58 21.27
CA MET A 70 12.71 -5.07 20.29
C MET A 70 11.61 -4.06 20.02
N ARG A 71 11.11 -3.34 21.04
CA ARG A 71 10.11 -2.28 20.84
C ARG A 71 10.69 -1.12 20.05
N GLU A 72 11.93 -0.75 20.33
CA GLU A 72 12.65 0.31 19.63
C GLU A 72 12.89 -0.09 18.16
N ALA A 73 13.39 -1.29 17.90
CA ALA A 73 13.57 -1.81 16.54
C ALA A 73 12.24 -1.95 15.78
N ILE A 74 11.15 -2.36 16.45
CA ILE A 74 9.81 -2.38 15.85
C ILE A 74 9.32 -0.96 15.54
N ASN A 75 9.54 -0.01 16.45
CA ASN A 75 9.14 1.39 16.24
C ASN A 75 9.94 2.03 15.11
N GLU A 76 11.24 1.77 15.04
CA GLU A 76 12.12 2.22 13.97
C GLU A 76 11.71 1.61 12.64
N ALA A 77 11.48 0.30 12.59
CA ALA A 77 10.97 -0.37 11.39
C ALA A 77 9.62 0.20 10.95
N ASN A 78 8.70 0.47 11.89
CA ASN A 78 7.42 1.11 11.58
C ASN A 78 7.60 2.53 11.03
N ALA A 79 8.54 3.31 11.57
CA ALA A 79 8.86 4.65 11.07
C ALA A 79 9.46 4.59 9.65
N THR A 80 10.34 3.63 9.37
CA THR A 80 10.88 3.40 8.02
C THR A 80 9.78 2.96 7.05
N ILE A 81 8.87 2.08 7.47
CA ILE A 81 7.72 1.68 6.65
C ILE A 81 6.86 2.89 6.30
N GLU A 82 6.61 3.78 7.25
CA GLU A 82 5.81 4.99 7.00
C GLU A 82 6.51 5.93 6.00
N GLN A 83 7.84 6.11 6.14
CA GLN A 83 8.62 6.87 5.16
C GLN A 83 8.57 6.24 3.76
N LEU A 84 8.66 4.91 3.66
CA LEU A 84 8.55 4.20 2.38
C LEU A 84 7.15 4.37 1.76
N ARG A 85 6.08 4.37 2.56
CA ARG A 85 4.72 4.65 2.08
C ARG A 85 4.59 6.05 1.54
N GLU A 86 5.15 7.05 2.23
CA GLU A 86 5.08 8.44 1.77
C GLU A 86 5.88 8.65 0.48
N VAL A 87 7.07 8.06 0.36
CA VAL A 87 7.86 8.08 -0.88
C VAL A 87 7.12 7.38 -2.02
N ALA A 88 6.57 6.19 -1.79
CA ALA A 88 5.81 5.46 -2.80
C ALA A 88 4.55 6.21 -3.24
N THR A 89 3.86 6.88 -2.30
CA THR A 89 2.70 7.75 -2.58
C THR A 89 3.12 8.92 -3.46
N THR A 90 4.22 9.60 -3.11
CA THR A 90 4.75 10.73 -3.88
C THR A 90 5.17 10.32 -5.30
N ILE A 91 5.84 9.18 -5.45
CA ILE A 91 6.22 8.64 -6.78
C ILE A 91 4.98 8.28 -7.58
N THR A 92 3.97 7.67 -6.94
CA THR A 92 2.71 7.31 -7.59
C THR A 92 1.97 8.54 -8.06
N ASP A 93 1.86 9.58 -7.22
CA ASP A 93 1.25 10.86 -7.58
C ASP A 93 1.99 11.51 -8.77
N ALA A 94 3.32 11.59 -8.72
CA ALA A 94 4.12 12.12 -9.82
C ALA A 94 3.94 11.30 -11.12
N THR A 95 3.89 9.97 -11.02
CA THR A 95 3.70 9.09 -12.18
C THR A 95 2.28 9.19 -12.73
N LEU A 96 1.25 9.26 -11.89
CA LEU A 96 -0.13 9.47 -12.32
C LEU A 96 -0.30 10.85 -12.95
N THR A 97 0.36 11.86 -12.41
CA THR A 97 0.41 13.21 -12.97
C THR A 97 1.09 13.20 -14.34
N ASP A 98 2.22 12.50 -14.49
CA ASP A 98 2.91 12.35 -15.78
C ASP A 98 2.07 11.56 -16.80
N LEU A 99 1.44 10.46 -16.38
CA LEU A 99 0.49 9.70 -17.22
C LEU A 99 -0.66 10.59 -17.68
N SER A 100 -1.19 11.42 -16.78
CA SER A 100 -2.25 12.39 -17.05
C SER A 100 -1.80 13.48 -18.02
N ALA A 101 -0.62 14.06 -17.82
CA ALA A 101 -0.05 15.04 -18.73
C ALA A 101 0.18 14.41 -20.11
N GLY A 102 0.72 13.20 -20.16
CA GLY A 102 0.96 12.44 -21.39
C GLY A 102 -0.32 12.17 -22.19
N MET A 103 -1.50 12.14 -21.58
CA MET A 103 -2.77 12.03 -22.34
C MET A 103 -2.94 13.16 -23.36
N PHE A 104 -2.31 14.31 -23.13
CA PHE A 104 -2.40 15.48 -23.99
C PHE A 104 -1.20 15.66 -24.92
N TRP A 105 -0.03 15.10 -24.58
CA TRP A 105 1.24 15.36 -25.28
C TRP A 105 1.82 14.14 -26.02
N GLY A 106 1.10 13.01 -26.07
CA GLY A 106 1.52 11.78 -26.75
C GLY A 106 2.17 10.74 -25.83
N GLY A 107 2.63 9.61 -26.39
CA GLY A 107 3.27 8.52 -25.63
C GLY A 107 2.42 7.25 -25.57
N LEU A 108 2.12 6.75 -24.37
CA LEU A 108 1.26 5.57 -24.18
C LEU A 108 -0.13 5.77 -24.78
N SER A 109 -0.84 4.69 -25.10
CA SER A 109 -2.27 4.80 -25.45
C SER A 109 -3.12 5.08 -24.21
N THR A 110 -4.26 5.74 -24.37
CA THR A 110 -5.23 5.99 -23.28
C THR A 110 -5.57 4.69 -22.54
N LYS A 111 -5.87 3.62 -23.29
CA LYS A 111 -6.10 2.27 -22.73
C LYS A 111 -4.96 1.78 -21.85
N SER A 112 -3.71 1.88 -22.32
CA SER A 112 -2.55 1.45 -21.52
C SER A 112 -2.44 2.24 -20.21
N ARG A 113 -2.69 3.55 -20.24
CA ARG A 113 -2.65 4.40 -19.04
C ARG A 113 -3.72 3.98 -18.03
N LEU A 114 -4.94 3.78 -18.51
CA LEU A 114 -6.06 3.31 -17.70
C LEU A 114 -5.80 1.92 -17.10
N ASP A 115 -5.12 1.02 -17.83
CA ASP A 115 -4.73 -0.31 -17.35
C ASP A 115 -3.61 -0.26 -16.28
N TYR A 116 -2.77 0.78 -16.27
CA TYR A 116 -1.72 0.97 -15.26
C TYR A 116 -2.27 1.50 -13.93
N HIS A 117 -3.29 2.36 -13.97
CA HIS A 117 -3.90 2.95 -12.77
C HIS A 117 -4.24 1.92 -11.68
N PRO A 118 -5.06 0.87 -11.92
CA PRO A 118 -5.43 -0.09 -10.87
C PRO A 118 -4.22 -0.86 -10.32
N LYS A 119 -3.16 -1.06 -11.12
CA LYS A 119 -1.92 -1.72 -10.68
C LYS A 119 -1.14 -0.84 -9.70
N MET A 120 -1.13 0.48 -9.92
CA MET A 120 -0.49 1.44 -9.03
C MET A 120 -1.24 1.53 -7.70
N ILE A 121 -2.57 1.66 -7.74
CA ILE A 121 -3.41 1.68 -6.53
C ILE A 121 -3.28 0.38 -5.75
N ALA A 122 -3.33 -0.78 -6.42
CA ALA A 122 -3.12 -2.07 -5.77
C ALA A 122 -1.73 -2.19 -5.12
N SER A 123 -0.70 -1.54 -5.69
CA SER A 123 0.65 -1.52 -5.10
C SER A 123 0.72 -0.65 -3.85
N LEU A 124 0.08 0.53 -3.84
CA LEU A 124 -0.06 1.37 -2.65
C LEU A 124 -0.82 0.66 -1.52
N GLN A 125 -1.91 -0.04 -1.86
CA GLN A 125 -2.67 -0.82 -0.88
C GLN A 125 -1.83 -1.97 -0.28
N LYS A 126 -1.03 -2.66 -1.10
CA LYS A 126 -0.16 -3.77 -0.63
C LYS A 126 0.90 -3.32 0.36
N ILE A 127 1.42 -2.10 0.24
CA ILE A 127 2.38 -1.54 1.21
C ILE A 127 1.69 -0.93 2.44
N GLY A 128 0.36 -0.96 2.49
CA GLY A 128 -0.44 -0.45 3.60
C GLY A 128 -0.59 1.06 3.61
N ALA A 129 -0.57 1.72 2.45
CA ALA A 129 -0.91 3.14 2.36
C ALA A 129 -2.33 3.40 2.87
N SER A 130 -2.53 4.53 3.55
CA SER A 130 -3.85 4.93 4.04
C SER A 130 -4.77 5.33 2.89
N GLN A 131 -6.09 5.32 3.13
CA GLN A 131 -7.06 5.80 2.14
C GLN A 131 -6.81 7.28 1.79
N GLU A 132 -6.41 8.09 2.77
CA GLU A 132 -6.05 9.49 2.56
C GLU A 132 -4.83 9.65 1.63
N GLN A 133 -3.79 8.80 1.77
CA GLN A 133 -2.62 8.78 0.89
C GLN A 133 -3.02 8.41 -0.55
N ILE A 134 -3.88 7.39 -0.70
CA ILE A 134 -4.42 6.96 -2.00
C ILE A 134 -5.23 8.10 -2.63
N ASP A 135 -6.13 8.73 -1.87
CA ASP A 135 -6.97 9.82 -2.36
C ASP A 135 -6.17 11.05 -2.80
N ARG A 136 -5.07 11.35 -2.11
CA ARG A 136 -4.13 12.41 -2.54
C ARG A 136 -3.47 12.05 -3.86
N ALA A 137 -2.91 10.85 -3.98
CA ALA A 137 -2.24 10.40 -5.21
C ALA A 137 -3.21 10.31 -6.41
N GLU A 138 -4.49 10.01 -6.18
CA GLU A 138 -5.50 9.96 -7.24
C GLU A 138 -6.06 11.32 -7.64
N ALA A 139 -5.82 12.40 -6.87
CA ALA A 139 -6.45 13.70 -7.12
C ALA A 139 -6.15 14.22 -8.54
N GLY A 140 -4.89 14.19 -8.96
CA GLY A 140 -4.48 14.58 -10.31
C GLY A 140 -5.08 13.67 -11.40
N TRP A 141 -5.08 12.36 -11.16
CA TRP A 141 -5.68 11.38 -12.07
C TRP A 141 -7.18 11.61 -12.28
N ARG A 142 -7.94 11.84 -11.20
CA ARG A 142 -9.39 12.09 -11.26
C ARG A 142 -9.70 13.34 -12.07
N ASN A 143 -8.90 14.38 -11.90
CA ASN A 143 -9.01 15.59 -12.70
C ASN A 143 -8.74 15.32 -14.20
N ALA A 144 -7.71 14.53 -14.51
CA ALA A 144 -7.40 14.15 -15.88
C ALA A 144 -8.51 13.34 -16.56
N ILE A 145 -9.10 12.38 -15.85
CA ILE A 145 -10.28 11.64 -16.33
C ILE A 145 -11.47 12.57 -16.56
N GLY A 146 -11.68 13.56 -15.69
CA GLY A 146 -12.71 14.58 -15.90
C GLY A 146 -12.50 15.40 -17.19
N ILE A 147 -11.25 15.70 -17.55
CA ILE A 147 -10.91 16.38 -18.81
C ILE A 147 -11.20 15.47 -20.01
N LEU A 148 -10.91 14.17 -19.92
CA LEU A 148 -11.27 13.22 -20.98
C LEU A 148 -12.79 13.14 -21.17
N TYR A 149 -13.58 13.14 -20.09
CA TYR A 149 -15.04 13.24 -20.19
C TYR A 149 -15.48 14.54 -20.88
N LEU A 150 -14.89 15.68 -20.52
CA LEU A 150 -15.14 16.95 -21.20
C LEU A 150 -14.86 16.84 -22.71
N ASN A 151 -13.76 16.20 -23.11
CA ASN A 151 -13.43 16.00 -24.53
C ASN A 151 -14.47 15.14 -25.25
N HIS A 152 -14.87 14.01 -24.68
CA HIS A 152 -15.92 13.14 -25.23
C HIS A 152 -17.26 13.89 -25.37
N ILE A 153 -17.66 14.63 -24.34
CA ILE A 153 -18.88 15.44 -24.35
C ILE A 153 -18.80 16.54 -25.43
N THR A 154 -17.65 17.21 -25.54
CA THR A 154 -17.42 18.27 -26.53
C THR A 154 -17.50 17.71 -27.95
N LYS A 155 -16.91 16.53 -28.21
CA LYS A 155 -16.99 15.84 -29.51
C LYS A 155 -18.44 15.43 -29.84
N ALA A 156 -19.16 14.85 -28.89
CA ALA A 156 -20.56 14.47 -29.07
C ALA A 156 -21.46 15.70 -29.33
N ALA A 157 -21.18 16.83 -28.66
CA ALA A 157 -21.88 18.10 -28.87
C ALA A 157 -21.57 18.71 -30.25
N GLU A 158 -20.32 18.67 -30.70
CA GLU A 158 -19.92 19.10 -32.04
C GLU A 158 -20.60 18.26 -33.13
N ALA A 159 -20.68 16.95 -32.94
CA ALA A 159 -21.36 16.03 -33.86
C ALA A 159 -22.89 16.21 -33.89
N ALA A 160 -23.50 16.58 -32.76
CA ALA A 160 -24.94 16.84 -32.67
C ALA A 160 -25.34 18.22 -33.21
N ALA A 161 -24.38 19.15 -33.35
CA ALA A 161 -24.67 20.49 -33.84
C ALA A 161 -25.06 20.47 -35.33
N PRO A 162 -26.05 21.26 -35.77
CA PRO A 162 -26.44 21.33 -37.18
C PRO A 162 -25.32 21.79 -38.12
N ASN A 163 -24.39 22.59 -37.59
CA ASN A 163 -23.22 23.11 -38.28
C ASN A 163 -22.20 23.67 -37.25
N ALA A 164 -20.99 23.97 -37.72
CA ALA A 164 -19.91 24.48 -36.88
C ALA A 164 -20.23 25.86 -36.24
N SER A 165 -21.00 26.73 -36.91
CA SER A 165 -21.36 28.03 -36.35
C SER A 165 -22.33 27.92 -35.18
N ALA A 166 -23.23 26.92 -35.19
CA ALA A 166 -24.12 26.63 -34.07
C ALA A 166 -23.35 26.11 -32.83
N PHE A 167 -22.23 25.41 -33.02
CA PHE A 167 -21.40 24.91 -31.92
C PHE A 167 -20.41 25.94 -31.34
N THR A 168 -19.99 26.91 -32.15
CA THR A 168 -18.90 27.84 -31.79
C THR A 168 -19.10 28.57 -30.45
N PRO A 169 -20.29 29.12 -30.13
CA PRO A 169 -20.53 29.78 -28.83
C PRO A 169 -20.41 28.79 -27.65
N ALA A 170 -21.04 27.63 -27.75
CA ALA A 170 -20.98 26.58 -26.73
C ALA A 170 -19.54 26.11 -26.51
N ARG A 171 -18.75 25.93 -27.57
CA ARG A 171 -17.33 25.57 -27.49
C ARG A 171 -16.52 26.57 -26.68
N GLY A 172 -16.79 27.87 -26.86
CA GLY A 172 -16.16 28.94 -26.08
C GLY A 172 -16.49 28.84 -24.59
N GLU A 173 -17.76 28.62 -24.25
CA GLU A 173 -18.21 28.45 -22.87
C GLU A 173 -17.69 27.17 -22.21
N LEU A 174 -17.72 26.04 -22.93
CA LEU A 174 -17.15 24.77 -22.45
C LEU A 174 -15.65 24.90 -22.18
N ARG A 175 -14.92 25.62 -23.04
CA ARG A 175 -13.50 25.93 -22.82
C ARG A 175 -13.29 26.84 -21.62
N ASN A 176 -14.16 27.84 -21.43
CA ASN A 176 -14.07 28.76 -20.29
C ASN A 176 -14.43 28.08 -18.96
N ALA A 177 -15.30 27.06 -19.00
CA ALA A 177 -15.62 26.22 -17.85
C ALA A 177 -14.39 25.40 -17.40
N PHE A 178 -13.47 25.10 -18.32
CA PHE A 178 -12.17 24.54 -18.02
C PHE A 178 -11.18 25.63 -17.58
N LYS A 179 -11.25 25.99 -16.30
CA LYS A 179 -10.37 27.00 -15.69
C LYS A 179 -9.25 26.33 -14.90
N ASP A 180 -8.04 26.88 -15.00
CA ASP A 180 -6.86 26.47 -14.20
C ASP A 180 -6.54 24.97 -14.29
N SER A 181 -6.79 24.38 -15.45
CA SER A 181 -6.64 22.94 -15.70
C SER A 181 -7.53 22.04 -14.85
N VAL A 182 -8.62 22.56 -14.27
CA VAL A 182 -9.57 21.78 -13.46
C VAL A 182 -10.77 21.39 -14.32
N ALA A 183 -11.12 20.09 -14.31
CA ALA A 183 -12.30 19.59 -14.99
C ALA A 183 -13.58 20.19 -14.37
N PRO A 184 -14.47 20.78 -15.18
CA PRO A 184 -15.74 21.30 -14.68
C PRO A 184 -16.65 20.16 -14.20
N ALA A 185 -17.56 20.47 -13.29
CA ALA A 185 -18.60 19.54 -12.86
C ALA A 185 -19.57 19.21 -14.01
N PRO A 186 -20.10 17.98 -14.11
CA PRO A 186 -21.03 17.59 -15.17
C PRO A 186 -22.28 18.48 -15.25
N SER A 187 -22.79 18.97 -14.12
CA SER A 187 -23.93 19.88 -14.10
C SER A 187 -23.65 21.24 -14.76
N ALA A 188 -22.41 21.73 -14.69
CA ALA A 188 -22.01 22.96 -15.37
C ALA A 188 -21.96 22.75 -16.89
N LEU A 189 -21.50 21.57 -17.33
CA LEU A 189 -21.51 21.18 -18.74
C LEU A 189 -22.93 21.05 -19.27
N GLU A 190 -23.82 20.40 -18.51
CA GLU A 190 -25.23 20.25 -18.85
C GLU A 190 -25.92 21.62 -19.01
N GLN A 191 -25.62 22.59 -18.13
CA GLN A 191 -26.16 23.94 -18.23
C GLN A 191 -25.72 24.65 -19.53
N VAL A 192 -24.44 24.57 -19.89
CA VAL A 192 -23.92 25.16 -21.13
C VAL A 192 -24.53 24.46 -22.35
N LEU A 193 -24.61 23.14 -22.36
CA LEU A 193 -25.17 22.40 -23.50
C LEU A 193 -26.67 22.68 -23.69
N SER A 194 -27.41 22.78 -22.58
CA SER A 194 -28.83 23.09 -22.60
C SER A 194 -29.13 24.51 -23.07
N SER A 195 -28.32 25.51 -22.67
CA SER A 195 -28.51 26.91 -23.10
C SER A 195 -28.35 27.10 -24.62
N HIS A 196 -27.55 26.23 -25.25
CA HIS A 196 -27.32 26.21 -26.70
C HIS A 196 -28.18 25.17 -27.44
N SER A 197 -29.16 24.55 -26.78
CA SER A 197 -30.01 23.48 -27.34
C SER A 197 -29.23 22.28 -27.90
N LEU A 198 -28.02 22.03 -27.40
CA LEU A 198 -27.15 20.92 -27.80
C LEU A 198 -27.42 19.72 -26.90
N THR A 199 -28.56 19.07 -27.13
CA THR A 199 -28.94 17.86 -26.41
C THR A 199 -29.06 16.69 -27.37
N SER A 200 -28.39 15.58 -27.05
CA SER A 200 -28.51 14.32 -27.78
C SER A 200 -28.46 13.16 -26.78
N PRO A 201 -29.01 11.98 -27.13
CA PRO A 201 -28.91 10.80 -26.27
C PRO A 201 -27.46 10.45 -25.92
N GLU A 202 -26.53 10.63 -26.86
CA GLU A 202 -25.10 10.35 -26.66
C GLU A 202 -24.45 11.34 -25.66
N ILE A 203 -24.73 12.63 -25.79
CA ILE A 203 -24.26 13.65 -24.84
C ILE A 203 -24.73 13.32 -23.42
N LYS A 204 -26.02 12.98 -23.29
CA LYS A 204 -26.61 12.60 -22.00
C LYS A 204 -25.92 11.37 -21.41
N GLN A 205 -25.63 10.37 -22.22
CA GLN A 205 -24.95 9.16 -21.78
C GLN A 205 -23.54 9.46 -21.26
N TRP A 206 -22.78 10.35 -21.92
CA TRP A 206 -21.46 10.78 -21.43
C TRP A 206 -21.54 11.60 -20.14
N LEU A 207 -22.55 12.48 -20.00
CA LEU A 207 -22.79 13.22 -18.76
C LEU A 207 -23.14 12.28 -17.59
N ASP A 208 -24.02 11.31 -17.83
CA ASP A 208 -24.42 10.30 -16.84
C ASP A 208 -23.22 9.45 -16.38
N ASP A 209 -22.36 9.06 -17.32
CA ASP A 209 -21.13 8.34 -17.00
C ASP A 209 -20.13 9.20 -16.24
N TYR A 210 -20.04 10.49 -16.55
CA TYR A 210 -19.18 11.41 -15.81
C TYR A 210 -19.69 11.61 -14.37
N HIS A 211 -21.00 11.76 -14.17
CA HIS A 211 -21.62 11.74 -12.84
C HIS A 211 -21.30 10.45 -12.08
N HIS A 212 -21.41 9.30 -12.76
CA HIS A 212 -21.10 8.01 -12.16
C HIS A 212 -19.62 7.91 -11.76
N PHE A 213 -18.70 8.35 -12.61
CA PHE A 213 -17.26 8.36 -12.30
C PHE A 213 -16.96 9.22 -11.08
N LEU A 214 -17.54 10.41 -10.96
CA LEU A 214 -17.30 11.27 -9.79
C LEU A 214 -17.81 10.63 -8.49
N ALA A 215 -18.92 9.88 -8.55
CA ALA A 215 -19.52 9.22 -7.40
C ALA A 215 -18.79 7.91 -7.01
N THR A 216 -18.37 7.11 -7.97
CA THR A 216 -17.90 5.72 -7.75
C THR A 216 -16.42 5.52 -8.01
N LYS A 217 -15.78 6.44 -8.75
CA LYS A 217 -14.43 6.34 -9.30
C LYS A 217 -14.27 5.25 -10.37
N GLU A 218 -15.38 4.73 -10.90
CA GLU A 218 -15.39 3.72 -11.96
C GLU A 218 -15.72 4.35 -13.32
N ILE A 219 -14.97 3.93 -14.35
CA ILE A 219 -15.20 4.34 -15.74
C ILE A 219 -16.15 3.34 -16.41
N ARG A 220 -17.35 3.80 -16.76
CA ARG A 220 -18.28 3.03 -17.60
C ARG A 220 -17.86 3.06 -19.06
N ARG A 221 -18.27 2.03 -19.81
CA ARG A 221 -17.98 1.88 -21.25
C ARG A 221 -16.49 2.03 -21.54
N TYR A 222 -15.68 1.34 -20.74
CA TYR A 222 -14.22 1.43 -20.75
C TYR A 222 -13.61 1.40 -22.17
N ASP A 223 -14.04 0.45 -23.01
CA ASP A 223 -13.52 0.33 -24.37
C ASP A 223 -13.95 1.47 -25.31
N GLU A 224 -15.07 2.16 -25.04
CA GLU A 224 -15.44 3.38 -25.77
C GLU A 224 -14.64 4.58 -25.27
N PHE A 225 -14.53 4.71 -23.95
CA PHE A 225 -13.79 5.79 -23.31
C PHE A 225 -12.30 5.78 -23.70
N ALA A 226 -11.71 4.60 -23.87
CA ALA A 226 -10.30 4.40 -24.17
C ALA A 226 -9.92 4.47 -25.67
N LYS A 227 -10.86 4.79 -26.58
CA LYS A 227 -10.63 4.83 -28.04
C LYS A 227 -9.91 6.10 -28.54
N ASP A 228 -9.73 7.10 -27.70
CA ASP A 228 -8.98 8.33 -27.98
C ASP A 228 -7.46 8.12 -27.87
#